data_AF-A0A524A3H3-F1
#
_entry.id   AF-A0A524A3H3-F1
#
_cell.length_a   1.000
_cell.length_b   1.000
_cell.length_c   1.000
_cell.angle_alpha   90.00
_cell.angle_beta   90.00
_cell.angle_gamma   90.00
#
_symmetry.space_group_name_H-M   'P 1'
#
loop_
_entity.id
_entity.type
_entity.pdbx_description
1 polymer ?
#
loop_
_entity_poly.entity_id
_entity_poly.type
_entity_poly.pdbx_seq_one_letter_code
_entity_poly.pdbx_strand_id
1 'polypeptide(L)' 'MSVVEPERAGERGETLLEISVEASVIGEVRPPGDGRVLVLKDGGRIDIEAVDQDEVYRILEKYGMGG' A
#
# COMPACT_ATOMS: atom_id res chain seq x y z
N MET A 1 -4.95 2.62 4.88
CA MET A 1 -3.77 1.86 5.34
C MET A 1 -3.79 1.82 6.86
N SER A 2 -3.59 0.66 7.47
CA SER A 2 -3.47 0.53 8.94
C SER A 2 -2.08 0.00 9.26
N VAL A 3 -1.45 0.58 10.27
CA VAL A 3 -0.19 0.08 10.84
C VAL A 3 -0.50 -0.49 12.21
N VAL A 4 0.02 -1.67 12.51
CA VAL A 4 -0.20 -2.38 13.77
C VAL A 4 1.09 -3.01 14.27
N GLU A 5 1.12 -3.35 15.55
CA GLU A 5 2.18 -4.18 16.12
C GLU A 5 2.23 -5.54 15.39
N PRO A 6 3.42 -6.06 15.04
CA PRO A 6 3.56 -7.30 14.26
C PRO A 6 2.78 -8.49 14.84
N GLU A 7 2.83 -8.65 16.16
CA GLU A 7 2.15 -9.70 16.93
C GLU A 7 0.62 -9.60 16.85
N ARG A 8 0.07 -8.43 16.52
CA ARG A 8 -1.37 -8.17 16.39
C ARG A 8 -1.88 -8.19 14.96
N ALA A 9 -1.00 -8.39 13.97
CA ALA A 9 -1.38 -8.35 12.56
C ALA A 9 -2.43 -9.42 12.22
N GLY A 10 -2.34 -10.61 12.81
CA GLY A 10 -3.32 -11.70 12.64
C GLY A 10 -4.69 -11.34 13.20
N GLU A 11 -4.75 -10.98 14.48
CA GLU A 11 -5.97 -10.53 15.18
C GLU A 11 -6.70 -9.41 14.40
N ARG A 12 -5.92 -8.46 13.86
CA ARG A 12 -6.48 -7.35 13.08
C ARG A 12 -7.11 -7.81 11.78
N GLY A 13 -6.50 -8.78 11.09
CA GLY A 13 -7.04 -9.37 9.87
C GLY A 13 -8.37 -10.09 10.13
N GLU A 14 -8.44 -10.87 11.21
CA GLU A 14 -9.66 -11.58 11.61
C GLU A 14 -10.80 -10.61 11.93
N THR A 15 -10.53 -9.55 12.69
CA THR A 15 -11.53 -8.51 13.02
C THR A 15 -12.11 -7.84 11.77
N LEU A 16 -11.28 -7.62 10.74
CA LEU A 16 -11.74 -7.03 9.48
C LEU A 16 -12.59 -8.02 8.69
N LEU A 17 -12.22 -9.30 8.71
CA LEU A 17 -13.00 -10.34 8.05
C LEU A 17 -14.39 -10.52 8.68
N GLU A 18 -14.51 -10.39 10.01
CA GLU A 18 -15.80 -10.44 10.72
C GLU A 18 -16.81 -9.39 10.23
N ILE A 19 -16.31 -8.25 9.76
CA ILE A 19 -17.14 -7.18 9.15
C ILE A 19 -17.14 -7.25 7.61
N SER A 20 -16.81 -8.41 7.04
CA SER A 20 -16.76 -8.67 5.59
C SER A 20 -15.76 -7.81 4.81
N VAL A 21 -14.70 -7.35 5.48
CA VAL A 21 -13.61 -6.60 4.85
C VAL A 21 -12.42 -7.53 4.60
N GLU A 22 -12.07 -7.73 3.33
CA GLU A 22 -10.85 -8.44 2.96
C GLU A 22 -9.63 -7.56 3.21
N ALA A 23 -8.67 -8.08 3.98
CA ALA A 23 -7.42 -7.40 4.29
C ALA A 23 -6.24 -8.37 4.18
N SER A 24 -5.05 -7.82 3.95
CA SER A 24 -3.82 -8.58 3.87
C SER A 24 -2.65 -7.78 4.43
N VAL A 25 -1.67 -8.49 4.97
CA VAL A 25 -0.38 -7.89 5.35
C VAL A 25 0.42 -7.69 4.07
N ILE A 26 0.67 -6.42 3.71
CA ILE A 26 1.35 -6.04 2.46
C ILE A 26 2.82 -5.63 2.65
N GLY A 27 3.29 -5.59 3.90
CA GLY A 27 4.65 -5.20 4.23
C GLY A 27 4.85 -4.95 5.72
N GLU A 28 6.02 -4.43 6.05
CA GLU A 28 6.45 -4.10 7.42
C GLU A 28 7.10 -2.72 7.45
N VAL A 29 7.05 -2.06 8.60
CA VAL A 29 7.75 -0.80 8.81
C VAL A 29 9.20 -1.10 9.20
N ARG A 30 10.15 -0.54 8.45
CA ARG A 30 11.59 -0.59 8.75
C ARG A 30 12.06 0.75 9.34
N PRO A 31 13.23 0.79 10.01
CA PRO A 31 13.77 2.02 10.56
C PRO A 31 13.89 3.16 9.52
N PRO A 32 13.85 4.42 9.96
CA PRO A 32 14.02 5.57 9.06
C PRO A 32 15.36 5.49 8.31
N GLY A 33 15.32 5.51 6.97
CA GLY A 33 16.50 5.43 6.11
C GLY A 33 16.33 4.45 4.93
N ASP A 34 15.48 3.45 5.08
CA ASP A 34 15.24 2.41 4.07
C ASP A 34 14.34 2.86 2.91
N GLY A 35 13.73 4.04 2.99
CA GLY A 35 12.79 4.53 1.99
C GLY A 35 11.49 3.70 1.92
N ARG A 36 10.78 3.80 0.79
CA ARG A 36 9.63 2.92 0.47
C ARG A 36 10.09 1.95 -0.59
N VAL A 37 9.96 0.65 -0.33
CA VAL A 37 10.54 -0.38 -1.19
C VAL A 37 9.50 -1.44 -1.53
N LEU A 38 9.43 -1.80 -2.80
CA LEU A 38 8.76 -3.01 -3.27
C LEU A 38 9.75 -4.17 -3.27
N VAL A 39 9.38 -5.27 -2.62
CA VAL A 39 10.13 -6.52 -2.69
C VAL A 39 9.51 -7.41 -3.76
N LEU A 40 10.30 -7.76 -4.77
CA LEU A 40 9.91 -8.63 -5.87
C LEU A 40 9.94 -10.11 -5.44
N LYS A 41 9.30 -10.98 -6.25
CA LYS A 41 9.22 -12.42 -5.98
C LYS A 41 10.59 -13.11 -5.93
N ASP A 42 11.58 -12.58 -6.62
CA ASP A 42 12.97 -13.06 -6.64
C ASP A 42 13.82 -12.48 -5.49
N GLY A 43 13.22 -11.66 -4.61
CA GLY A 43 13.90 -10.95 -3.54
C GLY A 43 14.55 -9.63 -3.98
N GLY A 44 14.45 -9.26 -5.27
CA GLY A 44 14.87 -7.95 -5.76
C GLY A 44 14.12 -6.82 -5.07
N ARG A 45 14.77 -5.65 -4.96
CA ARG A 45 14.22 -4.48 -4.28
C ARG A 45 14.17 -3.30 -5.25
N ILE A 46 13.01 -2.64 -5.32
CA ILE A 46 12.78 -1.45 -6.15
C ILE A 46 12.22 -0.34 -5.27
N ASP A 47 12.77 0.86 -5.39
CA ASP A 47 12.26 2.03 -4.68
C ASP A 47 10.90 2.46 -5.24
N ILE A 48 9.98 2.79 -4.34
CA ILE A 48 8.66 3.33 -4.66
C ILE A 48 8.69 4.84 -4.45
N GLU A 49 8.66 5.57 -5.56
CA GLU A 49 8.55 7.02 -5.54
C GLU A 49 7.11 7.47 -5.22
N ALA A 50 6.98 8.65 -4.62
CA ALA A 50 5.66 9.29 -4.57
C ALA A 50 5.32 9.76 -5.99
N VAL A 51 4.09 9.48 -6.43
CA VAL A 51 3.56 10.11 -7.64
C VAL A 51 3.08 11.52 -7.30
N ASP A 52 3.40 12.49 -8.16
CA ASP A 52 3.02 13.90 -7.96
C ASP A 52 1.52 14.15 -8.20
N GLN A 53 0.89 13.34 -9.05
CA GLN A 53 -0.53 13.44 -9.40
C GLN A 53 -1.14 12.06 -9.50
N ASP A 54 -2.38 11.91 -9.03
CA ASP A 54 -3.13 10.68 -9.17
C ASP A 54 -3.35 10.37 -10.67
N GLU A 55 -3.04 9.14 -11.07
CA GLU A 55 -3.21 8.65 -12.45
C GLU A 55 -4.67 8.80 -12.91
N VAL A 56 -5.63 8.77 -11.98
CA VAL A 56 -7.05 9.02 -12.27
C VAL A 56 -7.25 10.41 -12.89
N TYR A 57 -6.64 11.47 -12.35
CA TYR A 57 -6.81 12.82 -12.92
C TYR A 57 -6.17 12.94 -14.30
N ARG A 58 -4.99 12.33 -14.50
CA ARG A 58 -4.33 12.27 -15.81
C ARG A 58 -5.20 11.57 -16.85
N ILE A 59 -5.86 10.47 -16.47
CA ILE A 59 -6.80 9.75 -17.33
C ILE A 59 -8.04 10.61 -17.60
N LEU A 60 -8.63 11.24 -16.58
CA LEU A 60 -9.82 12.07 -16.75
C LEU A 60 -9.56 13.27 -17.68
N GLU A 61 -8.41 13.95 -17.55
CA GLU A 61 -7.98 14.99 -18.50
C GLU A 61 -7.85 14.46 -19.93
N LYS A 62 -7.24 13.28 -20.12
CA LYS A 62 -7.12 12.63 -21.43
C LYS A 62 -8.47 12.40 -22.11
N TYR A 63 -9.53 12.15 -21.34
CA TYR A 63 -10.89 11.96 -21.84
C TYR A 63 -11.75 13.25 -21.79
N GLY A 64 -11.17 14.41 -21.48
CA GLY A 64 -11.89 15.69 -21.43
C GLY A 64 -12.85 15.84 -20.25
N MET A 65 -12.63 15.07 -19.18
CA MET A 65 -13.43 15.05 -17.95
C MET A 65 -12.68 15.65 -16.75
N GLY A 66 -11.42 16.05 -16.93
CA GLY A 66 -10.67 16.86 -15.95
C GLY A 66 -11.03 18.33 -16.17
N GLY A 67 -11.67 18.94 -15.17
CA GLY A 67 -12.07 20.36 -15.18
C GLY A 67 -10.91 21.32 -14.89
#